data_AF-A0A8T3N9Y4-F1
#
_entry.id   AF-A0A8T3N9Y4-F1
#
_cell.length_a   1.000
_cell.length_b   1.000
_cell.length_c   1.000
_cell.angle_alpha   90.00
_cell.angle_beta   90.00
_cell.angle_gamma   90.00
#
_symmetry.space_group_name_H-M   'P 1'
#
loop_
_entity.id
_entity.type
_entity.pdbx_description
1 polymer ?
#
loop_
_entity_poly.entity_id
_entity_poly.type
_entity_poly.pdbx_seq_one_letter_code
_entity_poly.pdbx_strand_id
1 'polypeptide(L)'
;MSPIGRRHKAGVDRTAAVLFRGVGDAAIVRVQSSIVLGERSEPEPDVALLRPRDDFYADADETPEDVLLVVEVADSSEVYDRRTKAPLYARHGIP
;
A
#
# COMPACT_ATOMS: atom_id res chain seq x y z
N MET A 1 -7.64 16.96 -6.24
CA MET A 1 -6.26 16.46 -6.07
C MET A 1 -5.30 17.37 -6.80
N SER A 2 -4.15 17.68 -6.19
CA SER A 2 -3.03 18.27 -6.91
C SER A 2 -2.36 17.21 -7.79
N PRO A 3 -1.77 17.58 -8.93
CA PRO A 3 -1.07 16.60 -9.79
C PRO A 3 0.04 15.87 -9.04
N ILE A 4 0.19 14.56 -9.30
CA ILE A 4 1.27 13.76 -8.72
C ILE A 4 2.62 14.26 -9.28
N GLY A 5 3.53 14.62 -8.37
CA GLY A 5 4.85 15.16 -8.68
C GLY A 5 5.75 14.14 -9.40
N ARG A 6 6.69 14.63 -10.21
CA ARG A 6 7.64 13.76 -10.95
C ARG A 6 8.51 12.92 -9.99
N ARG A 7 8.90 13.48 -8.85
CA ARG A 7 9.70 12.79 -7.83
C ARG A 7 8.94 11.67 -7.15
N HIS A 8 7.68 11.93 -6.78
CA HIS A 8 6.75 10.95 -6.24
C HIS A 8 6.64 9.73 -7.15
N LYS A 9 6.27 9.94 -8.43
CA LYS A 9 6.14 8.86 -9.41
C LYS A 9 7.40 8.01 -9.51
N ALA A 10 8.56 8.65 -9.64
CA ALA A 10 9.83 7.95 -9.71
C ALA A 10 10.16 7.17 -8.40
N GLY A 11 9.74 7.68 -7.25
CA GLY A 11 9.87 7.00 -5.96
C GLY A 11 9.01 5.73 -5.91
N VAL A 12 7.73 5.84 -6.25
CA VAL A 12 6.80 4.71 -6.33
C VAL A 12 7.30 3.65 -7.30
N ASP A 13 7.69 4.03 -8.52
CA ASP A 13 8.20 3.12 -9.55
C ASP A 13 9.44 2.35 -9.06
N ARG A 14 10.38 3.03 -8.38
CA ARG A 14 11.60 2.41 -7.85
C ARG A 14 11.29 1.46 -6.71
N THR A 15 10.42 1.86 -5.78
CA THR A 15 9.98 1.02 -4.66
C THR A 15 9.31 -0.24 -5.18
N ALA A 16 8.34 -0.11 -6.09
CA ALA A 16 7.65 -1.23 -6.69
C ALA A 16 8.62 -2.17 -7.42
N ALA A 17 9.54 -1.64 -8.24
CA ALA A 17 10.53 -2.45 -8.96
C ALA A 17 11.44 -3.26 -8.03
N VAL A 18 11.85 -2.70 -6.89
CA VAL A 18 12.64 -3.43 -5.88
C VAL A 18 11.81 -4.52 -5.23
N LEU A 19 10.57 -4.20 -4.84
CA LEU A 19 9.68 -5.15 -4.16
C LEU A 19 9.30 -6.31 -5.07
N PHE A 20 8.88 -6.07 -6.32
CA PHE A 20 8.57 -7.11 -7.29
C PHE A 20 9.71 -8.13 -7.44
N ARG A 21 10.95 -7.65 -7.50
CA ARG A 21 12.14 -8.53 -7.61
C ARG A 21 12.47 -9.24 -6.30
N GLY A 22 12.28 -8.56 -5.17
CA GLY A 22 12.64 -9.06 -3.85
C GLY A 22 11.68 -10.13 -3.32
N VAL A 23 10.38 -9.99 -3.59
CA VAL A 23 9.36 -10.89 -3.05
C VAL A 23 8.99 -12.01 -4.02
N GLY A 24 9.12 -11.80 -5.34
CA GLY A 24 8.70 -12.79 -6.34
C GLY A 24 7.25 -13.23 -6.12
N ASP A 25 7.01 -14.54 -6.09
CA ASP A 25 5.67 -15.11 -5.90
C ASP A 25 5.26 -15.22 -4.41
N ALA A 26 6.13 -14.81 -3.47
CA ALA A 26 5.84 -14.90 -2.04
C ALA A 26 4.82 -13.85 -1.55
N ALA A 27 4.53 -12.82 -2.36
CA ALA A 27 3.57 -11.78 -2.07
C ALA A 27 3.08 -11.10 -3.35
N ILE A 28 1.87 -10.55 -3.31
CA ILE A 28 1.35 -9.67 -4.37
C ILE A 28 1.83 -8.24 -4.07
N VAL A 29 2.50 -7.60 -5.03
CA VAL A 29 2.82 -6.17 -4.94
C VAL A 29 1.69 -5.39 -5.61
N ARG A 30 0.96 -4.62 -4.82
CA ARG A 30 -0.14 -3.77 -5.26
C ARG A 30 0.30 -2.30 -5.20
N VAL A 31 0.11 -1.56 -6.29
CA VAL A 31 0.62 -0.19 -6.45
C VAL A 31 -0.57 0.75 -6.62
N GLN A 32 -0.62 1.82 -5.81
CA GLN A 32 -1.63 2.88 -5.88
C GLN A 32 -3.07 2.35 -6.00
N SER A 33 -3.45 1.47 -5.07
CA SER A 33 -4.78 0.88 -5.00
C SER A 33 -5.25 0.89 -3.55
N SER A 34 -6.56 1.01 -3.34
CA SER A 34 -7.15 0.95 -2.01
C SER A 34 -6.88 -0.39 -1.33
N ILE A 35 -6.86 -0.36 0.00
CA ILE A 35 -6.95 -1.52 0.87
C ILE A 35 -8.10 -1.32 1.86
N VAL A 36 -8.85 -2.38 2.17
CA VAL A 36 -10.01 -2.28 3.08
C VAL A 36 -9.58 -2.39 4.53
N LEU A 37 -9.87 -1.34 5.32
CA LEU A 37 -9.61 -1.25 6.75
C LEU A 37 -10.93 -1.16 7.53
N GLY A 38 -11.58 -2.29 7.72
CA GLY A 38 -12.90 -2.38 8.35
C GLY A 38 -14.02 -1.76 7.47
N GLU A 39 -15.18 -1.49 8.07
CA GLU A 39 -16.40 -1.18 7.30
C GLU A 39 -16.45 0.22 6.64
N ARG A 40 -15.54 1.13 7.00
CA ARG A 40 -15.68 2.57 6.67
C ARG A 40 -14.39 3.25 6.22
N SER A 41 -13.33 2.50 5.99
CA SER A 41 -12.02 3.08 5.68
C SER A 41 -11.33 2.28 4.59
N GLU A 42 -11.05 2.94 3.46
CA GLU A 42 -10.36 2.35 2.32
C GLU A 42 -9.25 3.30 1.84
N PRO A 43 -8.15 3.45 2.60
CA PRO A 43 -7.05 4.29 2.16
C PRO A 43 -6.31 3.66 0.97
N GLU A 44 -5.75 4.52 0.12
CA GLU A 44 -4.93 4.14 -1.02
C GLU A 44 -3.44 4.33 -0.66
N PRO A 45 -2.71 3.28 -0.26
CA PRO A 45 -1.26 3.32 -0.13
C PRO A 45 -0.56 3.41 -1.49
N ASP A 46 0.64 4.00 -1.51
CA ASP A 46 1.45 4.03 -2.74
C ASP A 46 1.90 2.63 -3.17
N VAL A 47 2.33 1.79 -2.21
CA VAL A 47 2.62 0.38 -2.44
C VAL A 47 2.18 -0.45 -1.23
N ALA A 48 1.55 -1.60 -1.48
CA ALA A 48 1.24 -2.61 -0.48
C ALA A 48 1.78 -3.98 -0.90
N LEU A 49 2.20 -4.78 0.08
CA LEU A 49 2.42 -6.21 -0.09
C LEU A 49 1.26 -6.97 0.51
N LEU A 50 0.60 -7.80 -0.28
CA LEU A 50 -0.48 -8.67 0.16
C LEU A 50 -0.01 -10.12 0.18
N ARG A 51 -0.61 -10.93 1.05
CA ARG A 51 -0.47 -12.40 0.97
C ARG A 51 -0.85 -12.87 -0.44
N PRO A 52 -0.14 -13.86 -0.99
CA PRO A 52 -0.48 -14.40 -2.30
C PRO A 52 -1.84 -15.11 -2.22
N ARG A 53 -2.66 -14.88 -3.25
CA ARG A 53 -3.98 -15.49 -3.42
C ARG A 53 -4.22 -15.72 -4.92
N ASP A 54 -4.69 -16.90 -5.29
CA ASP A 54 -4.73 -17.32 -6.71
C ASP A 54 -5.63 -16.45 -7.59
N ASP A 55 -6.71 -15.90 -7.03
CA ASP A 55 -7.64 -14.99 -7.71
C ASP A 55 -7.23 -13.52 -7.59
N PHE A 56 -6.09 -13.22 -6.96
CA PHE A 56 -5.62 -11.86 -6.72
C PHE A 56 -6.63 -10.96 -5.99
N TYR A 57 -7.45 -11.54 -5.10
CA TYR A 57 -8.54 -10.86 -4.38
C TYR A 57 -9.68 -10.39 -5.30
N ALA A 58 -9.89 -11.03 -6.46
CA ALA A 58 -10.99 -10.69 -7.35
C ALA A 58 -12.38 -11.06 -6.79
N ASP A 59 -12.47 -12.16 -6.02
CA ASP A 59 -13.77 -12.63 -5.50
C ASP A 59 -14.16 -11.97 -4.17
N ALA A 60 -13.18 -11.41 -3.44
CA ALA A 60 -13.38 -10.68 -2.19
C ALA A 60 -12.15 -9.84 -1.86
N ASP A 61 -12.38 -8.64 -1.35
CA ASP A 61 -11.34 -7.71 -0.91
C ASP A 61 -10.41 -8.33 0.14
N GLU A 62 -9.18 -7.83 0.20
CA GLU A 62 -8.23 -8.11 1.27
C GLU A 62 -8.74 -7.59 2.62
N THR A 63 -8.39 -8.30 3.70
CA THR A 63 -8.54 -7.79 5.06
C THR A 63 -7.20 -7.26 5.57
N PRO A 64 -7.16 -6.49 6.68
CA PRO A 64 -5.90 -6.01 7.24
C PRO A 64 -4.87 -7.12 7.52
N GLU A 65 -5.32 -8.34 7.85
CA GLU A 65 -4.46 -9.50 8.12
C GLU A 65 -3.74 -10.05 6.87
N ASP A 66 -4.27 -9.74 5.69
CA ASP A 66 -3.66 -10.06 4.40
C ASP A 66 -2.55 -9.09 4.02
N VAL A 67 -2.50 -7.90 4.64
CA VAL A 67 -1.51 -6.87 4.32
C VAL A 67 -0.22 -7.11 5.10
N LEU A 68 0.84 -7.46 4.38
CA LEU A 68 2.16 -7.77 4.93
C LEU A 68 3.03 -6.52 5.15
N LEU A 69 2.82 -5.48 4.33
CA LEU A 69 3.55 -4.22 4.37
C LEU A 69 2.76 -3.13 3.66
N VAL A 70 2.81 -1.90 4.19
CA VAL A 70 2.39 -0.69 3.49
C VAL A 70 3.56 0.28 3.38
N VAL A 71 3.70 0.91 2.20
CA VAL A 71 4.70 1.95 1.94
C VAL A 71 4.02 3.20 1.38
N GLU A 72 4.32 4.34 1.99
CA GLU A 72 3.97 5.67 1.50
C GLU A 72 5.23 6.37 0.99
N VAL A 73 5.16 6.97 -0.20
CA VAL A 73 6.24 7.75 -0.79
C VAL A 73 5.89 9.21 -0.65
N ALA A 74 6.38 9.88 0.39
CA ALA A 74 6.05 11.28 0.62
C ALA A 74 6.94 12.25 -0.18
N ASP A 75 6.34 13.25 -0.83
CA ASP A 75 7.01 14.51 -1.24
C ASP A 75 6.55 15.65 -0.31
N SER A 76 5.35 16.19 -0.52
CA SER A 76 4.74 17.18 0.37
C SER A 76 3.76 16.58 1.41
N SER A 77 3.46 15.29 1.31
CA SER A 77 2.45 14.60 2.14
C SER A 77 3.00 14.04 3.46
N GLU A 78 4.31 14.19 3.73
CA GLU A 78 5.00 13.49 4.83
C GLU A 78 4.27 13.62 6.18
N VAL A 79 3.81 14.82 6.52
CA VAL A 79 3.11 15.07 7.79
C VAL A 79 1.81 14.27 7.87
N TYR A 80 1.05 14.23 6.79
CA TYR A 80 -0.21 13.48 6.72
C TYR A 80 0.06 11.97 6.78
N ASP A 81 1.04 11.49 6.01
CA ASP A 81 1.39 10.07 5.98
C ASP A 81 1.85 9.58 7.35
N ARG A 82 2.66 10.37 8.06
CA ARG A 82 3.17 10.01 9.39
C ARG A 82 2.18 10.18 10.53
N ARG A 83 1.29 11.19 10.46
CA ARG A 83 0.37 11.52 11.57
C ARG A 83 -1.03 10.96 11.40
N THR A 84 -1.41 10.59 10.19
CA THR A 84 -2.76 10.11 9.88
C THR A 84 -2.72 8.69 9.33
N LYS A 85 -2.01 8.45 8.21
CA LYS A 85 -2.03 7.13 7.55
C LYS A 85 -1.30 6.05 8.37
N ALA A 86 -0.06 6.30 8.80
CA ALA A 86 0.69 5.30 9.57
C ALA A 86 -0.01 4.88 10.88
N PRO A 87 -0.56 5.79 11.71
CA PRO A 87 -1.35 5.38 12.87
C PRO A 87 -2.65 4.66 12.51
N LEU A 88 -3.27 4.97 11.37
CA LEU A 88 -4.45 4.27 10.88
C LEU A 88 -4.13 2.82 10.53
N TYR A 89 -3.04 2.59 9.79
CA TYR A 89 -2.55 1.24 9.47
C TYR A 89 -2.20 0.43 10.73
N ALA A 90 -1.43 1.04 11.64
CA ALA A 90 -1.01 0.39 12.87
C ALA A 90 -2.20 -0.04 13.77
N ARG A 91 -3.29 0.75 13.81
CA ARG A 91 -4.51 0.39 14.54
C ARG A 91 -5.21 -0.85 14.00
N HIS A 92 -4.99 -1.18 12.72
CA HIS A 92 -5.53 -2.37 12.06
C HIS A 92 -4.51 -3.52 12.03
N GLY A 93 -3.39 -3.41 12.77
CA GLY A 93 -2.40 -4.47 12.88
C GLY A 93 -1.46 -4.60 11.68
N ILE A 94 -1.51 -3.64 10.75
CA ILE A 94 -0.62 -3.64 9.59
C ILE A 94 0.78 -3.17 10.02
N PRO A 95 1.85 -3.92 9.68
CA PRO A 95 3.23 -3.58 10.02
C PRO A 95 3.75 -2.29 9.36
#